data_AF-A0A067DJV0-F1
#
_entry.id   AF-A0A067DJV0-F1
#
_cell.length_a   1.000
_cell.length_b   1.000
_cell.length_c   1.000
_cell.angle_alpha   90.00
_cell.angle_beta   90.00
_cell.angle_gamma   90.00
#
_symmetry.space_group_name_H-M   'P 1'
#
loop_
_entity.id
_entity.type
_entity.pdbx_description
1 polymer ?
#
loop_
_entity_poly.entity_id
_entity_poly.type
_entity_poly.pdbx_seq_one_letter_code
_entity_poly.pdbx_strand_id
1 'polypeptide(L)'
;MAANGVNSSFQPLFPVFKGVNYHFWSLKMNTLFKCQELWDLLETGFIDSEPDEPSQQLREARKRDSKALFMIQQALDDEVFPTISAATTSREAWEFLKREYLGDEMVISVKLQTLRRDFETLVMQEKESVQEFLTRVSGIVNHMKSYGENVSTKTIMNKIIKTGLIDQL
;
A
#
# COMPACT_ATOMS: atom_id res chain seq x y z
N MET A 1 15.67 -24.88 -40.62
CA MET A 1 14.62 -25.11 -39.60
C MET A 1 14.75 -24.02 -38.56
N ALA A 2 13.82 -23.06 -38.54
CA ALA A 2 13.86 -21.91 -37.63
C ALA A 2 13.35 -22.33 -36.24
N ALA A 3 14.11 -21.98 -35.20
CA ALA A 3 13.71 -22.17 -33.81
C ALA A 3 12.65 -21.13 -33.45
N ASN A 4 11.41 -21.57 -33.19
CA ASN A 4 10.35 -20.73 -32.67
C ASN A 4 10.66 -20.37 -31.21
N GLY A 5 11.12 -19.14 -30.99
CA GLY A 5 11.14 -18.52 -29.68
C GLY A 5 9.71 -18.31 -29.21
N VAL A 6 9.26 -19.13 -28.26
CA VAL A 6 8.04 -18.84 -27.50
C VAL A 6 8.35 -17.63 -26.62
N ASN A 7 8.00 -16.43 -27.09
CA ASN A 7 7.92 -15.25 -26.25
C ASN A 7 6.80 -15.50 -25.24
N SER A 8 7.13 -16.16 -24.14
CA SER A 8 6.26 -16.27 -22.97
C SER A 8 6.19 -14.87 -22.37
N SER A 9 5.23 -14.08 -22.85
CA SER A 9 4.93 -12.79 -22.24
C SER A 9 4.60 -13.06 -20.77
N PHE A 10 5.43 -12.53 -19.87
CA PHE A 10 5.12 -12.47 -18.45
C PHE A 10 3.90 -11.55 -18.33
N GLN A 11 2.68 -12.11 -18.36
CA GLN A 11 1.53 -11.41 -17.84
C GLN A 11 1.65 -11.48 -16.32
N PRO A 12 1.87 -10.35 -15.63
CA PRO A 12 1.86 -10.35 -14.18
C PRO A 12 0.48 -10.83 -13.75
N LEU A 13 0.41 -11.94 -13.01
CA LEU A 13 -0.83 -12.32 -12.34
C LEU A 13 -1.15 -11.20 -11.35
N PHE A 14 -2.18 -10.42 -11.66
CA PHE A 14 -2.64 -9.36 -10.78
C PHE A 14 -3.10 -10.00 -9.47
N PRO A 15 -2.64 -9.49 -8.31
CA PRO A 15 -3.20 -9.93 -7.05
C PRO A 15 -4.67 -9.48 -7.03
N VAL A 16 -5.62 -10.39 -7.16
CA VAL A 16 -7.04 -10.06 -7.14
C VAL A 16 -7.43 -9.66 -5.71
N PHE A 17 -7.96 -8.45 -5.54
CA PHE A 17 -8.52 -7.94 -4.31
C PHE A 17 -9.96 -8.40 -4.17
N LYS A 18 -10.31 -8.93 -3.00
CA LYS A 18 -11.64 -9.44 -2.65
C LYS A 18 -12.26 -8.72 -1.47
N GLY A 19 -11.95 -7.44 -1.29
CA GLY A 19 -12.41 -6.61 -0.18
C GLY A 19 -11.70 -6.84 1.17
N VAL A 20 -10.97 -7.94 1.34
CA VAL A 20 -10.23 -8.28 2.57
C VAL A 20 -8.72 -8.10 2.43
N ASN A 21 -8.04 -7.76 3.52
CA ASN A 21 -6.59 -7.57 3.56
C ASN A 21 -6.05 -6.50 2.60
N TYR A 22 -6.76 -5.37 2.47
CA TYR A 22 -6.39 -4.25 1.59
C TYR A 22 -4.92 -3.84 1.71
N HIS A 23 -4.35 -3.87 2.92
CA HIS A 23 -2.94 -3.55 3.13
C HIS A 23 -1.99 -4.47 2.33
N PHE A 24 -2.18 -5.79 2.42
CA PHE A 24 -1.33 -6.74 1.70
C PHE A 24 -1.49 -6.61 0.19
N TRP A 25 -2.73 -6.40 -0.26
CA TRP A 25 -3.02 -6.19 -1.68
C TRP A 25 -2.37 -4.90 -2.20
N SER A 26 -2.59 -3.78 -1.51
CA SER A 26 -2.07 -2.46 -1.91
C SER A 26 -0.54 -2.42 -1.89
N LEU A 27 0.13 -3.15 -0.99
CA LEU A 27 1.58 -3.31 -1.01
C LEU A 27 2.08 -4.03 -2.29
N LYS A 28 1.42 -5.12 -2.68
CA LYS A 28 1.75 -5.84 -3.92
C LYS A 28 1.51 -4.96 -5.15
N MET A 29 0.40 -4.23 -5.18
CA MET A 29 0.09 -3.29 -6.27
C MET A 29 1.09 -2.14 -6.32
N ASN A 30 1.51 -1.58 -5.19
CA ASN A 30 2.55 -0.55 -5.13
C ASN A 30 3.85 -1.03 -5.79
N THR A 31 4.30 -2.25 -5.45
CA THR A 31 5.47 -2.85 -6.09
C THR A 31 5.26 -3.02 -7.60
N LEU A 32 4.10 -3.52 -8.03
CA LEU A 32 3.78 -3.71 -9.44
C LEU A 32 3.82 -2.38 -10.23
N PHE A 33 3.21 -1.31 -9.70
CA PHE A 33 3.23 0.00 -10.35
C PHE A 33 4.63 0.60 -10.41
N LYS A 34 5.45 0.43 -9.37
CA LYS A 34 6.86 0.85 -9.39
C LYS A 34 7.66 0.10 -10.46
N CYS A 35 7.48 -1.22 -10.58
CA CYS A 35 8.12 -2.02 -11.62
C CYS A 35 7.70 -1.61 -13.05
N GLN A 36 6.56 -0.95 -13.20
CA GLN A 36 6.04 -0.49 -14.48
C GLN A 36 6.26 1.02 -14.71
N GLU A 37 6.92 1.70 -13.77
CA GLU A 37 7.11 3.16 -13.78
C GLU A 37 5.77 3.91 -13.91
N LEU A 38 4.79 3.54 -13.08
CA LEU A 38 3.44 4.13 -13.07
C LEU A 38 3.07 4.74 -11.70
N TRP A 39 3.88 4.55 -10.66
CA TRP A 39 3.54 4.96 -9.29
C TRP A 39 3.32 6.48 -9.14
N ASP A 40 4.08 7.28 -9.88
CA ASP A 40 3.95 8.73 -9.95
C ASP A 40 2.52 9.17 -10.33
N LEU A 41 1.87 8.45 -11.25
CA LEU A 41 0.51 8.77 -11.66
C LEU A 41 -0.52 8.53 -10.55
N LEU A 42 -0.32 7.51 -9.71
CA LEU A 42 -1.23 7.23 -8.61
C LEU A 42 -1.02 8.20 -7.44
N GLU A 43 0.22 8.65 -7.23
CA GLU A 43 0.58 9.52 -6.11
C GLU A 43 0.30 11.01 -6.42
N THR A 44 0.79 11.51 -7.57
CA THR A 44 0.67 12.92 -7.94
C THR A 44 -0.36 13.19 -9.01
N GLY A 45 -0.81 12.17 -9.74
CA GLY A 45 -1.70 12.34 -10.89
C GLY A 45 -1.00 12.97 -12.09
N PHE A 46 -1.79 13.30 -13.09
CA PHE A 46 -1.38 14.10 -14.24
C PHE A 46 -2.44 15.16 -14.54
N ILE A 47 -2.04 16.20 -15.27
CA ILE A 47 -2.98 17.23 -15.72
C ILE A 47 -3.65 16.72 -17.00
N ASP A 48 -4.90 16.29 -16.87
CA ASP A 48 -5.71 15.96 -18.03
C ASP A 48 -6.39 17.23 -18.56
N SER A 49 -5.77 17.87 -19.55
CA SER A 49 -6.33 19.01 -20.26
C SER A 49 -6.84 18.56 -21.63
N GLU A 50 -7.88 19.19 -22.16
CA GLU A 50 -8.40 18.91 -23.51
C GLU A 50 -8.02 20.03 -24.48
N PRO A 51 -6.74 20.16 -24.88
CA PRO A 51 -6.37 21.11 -25.92
C PRO A 51 -6.82 20.60 -27.29
N ASP A 52 -7.04 21.54 -28.24
CA ASP A 52 -7.36 21.22 -29.63
C ASP A 52 -6.31 20.29 -30.27
N GLU A 53 -5.03 20.50 -29.92
CA GLU A 53 -3.92 19.63 -30.33
C GLU A 53 -3.11 19.16 -29.10
N PRO A 54 -3.37 17.93 -28.62
CA PRO A 54 -2.63 17.36 -27.49
C PRO A 54 -1.16 17.15 -27.81
N SER A 55 -0.28 17.69 -26.96
CA SER A 55 1.16 17.47 -27.00
C SER A 55 1.50 15.97 -26.88
N GLN A 56 2.66 15.57 -27.40
CA GLN A 56 3.13 14.19 -27.28
C GLN A 56 3.20 13.74 -25.81
N GLN A 57 3.67 14.63 -24.92
CA GLN A 57 3.75 14.36 -23.49
C GLN A 57 2.38 14.07 -22.86
N LEU A 58 1.34 14.83 -23.21
CA LEU A 58 -0.02 14.60 -22.71
C LEU A 58 -0.59 13.27 -23.22
N ARG A 59 -0.35 12.93 -24.50
CA ARG A 59 -0.76 11.63 -25.07
C ARG A 59 -0.07 10.46 -24.36
N GLU A 60 1.22 10.60 -24.06
CA GLU A 60 1.98 9.60 -23.31
C GLU A 60 1.49 9.47 -21.86
N ALA A 61 1.20 10.59 -21.19
CA ALA A 61 0.64 10.60 -19.84
C ALA A 61 -0.73 9.89 -19.79
N ARG A 62 -1.65 10.24 -20.69
CA ARG A 62 -2.97 9.56 -20.82
C ARG A 62 -2.85 8.07 -21.06
N LYS A 63 -1.91 7.66 -21.93
CA LYS A 63 -1.66 6.25 -22.20
C LYS A 63 -1.13 5.51 -20.97
N ARG A 64 -0.21 6.12 -20.23
CA ARG A 64 0.33 5.55 -18.98
C ARG A 64 -0.75 5.48 -17.89
N ASP A 65 -1.59 6.51 -17.76
CA ASP A 65 -2.70 6.53 -16.82
C ASP A 65 -3.76 5.47 -17.16
N SER A 66 -4.15 5.37 -18.44
CA SER A 66 -5.06 4.31 -18.91
C SER A 66 -4.51 2.92 -18.63
N LYS A 67 -3.19 2.71 -18.81
CA LYS A 67 -2.52 1.46 -18.44
C LYS A 67 -2.61 1.22 -16.93
N ALA A 68 -2.34 2.23 -16.11
CA ALA A 68 -2.42 2.11 -14.67
C ALA A 68 -3.85 1.80 -14.19
N LEU A 69 -4.85 2.51 -14.72
CA LEU A 69 -6.27 2.29 -14.41
C LEU A 69 -6.71 0.88 -14.80
N PHE A 70 -6.33 0.41 -15.99
CA PHE A 70 -6.59 -0.96 -16.42
C PHE A 70 -5.97 -1.98 -15.45
N MET A 71 -4.73 -1.75 -14.99
CA MET A 71 -4.09 -2.63 -14.01
C MET A 71 -4.81 -2.65 -12.65
N ILE A 72 -5.37 -1.51 -12.20
CA ILE A 72 -6.23 -1.47 -11.00
C ILE A 72 -7.48 -2.32 -11.25
N GLN A 73 -8.19 -2.08 -12.35
CA GLN A 73 -9.44 -2.77 -12.70
C GLN A 73 -9.25 -4.30 -12.76
N GLN A 74 -8.18 -4.79 -13.39
CA GLN A 74 -7.85 -6.22 -13.47
C GLN A 74 -7.45 -6.83 -12.11
N ALA A 75 -7.09 -6.00 -11.13
CA ALA A 75 -6.71 -6.43 -9.80
C ALA A 75 -7.88 -6.40 -8.80
N LEU A 76 -9.10 -6.11 -9.25
CA LEU A 76 -10.32 -6.16 -8.43
C LEU A 76 -11.18 -7.36 -8.81
N ASP A 77 -11.86 -7.95 -7.84
CA ASP A 77 -12.95 -8.86 -8.12
C ASP A 77 -14.25 -8.09 -8.44
N ASP A 78 -15.24 -8.82 -8.97
CA ASP A 78 -16.52 -8.24 -9.42
C ASP A 78 -17.31 -7.57 -8.27
N GLU A 79 -17.13 -7.98 -7.02
CA GLU A 79 -17.80 -7.37 -5.87
C GLU A 79 -17.16 -6.03 -5.47
N VAL A 80 -15.85 -5.87 -5.68
CA VAL A 80 -15.10 -4.65 -5.34
C VAL A 80 -15.05 -3.65 -6.49
N PHE A 81 -15.08 -4.12 -7.74
CA PHE A 81 -15.01 -3.26 -8.93
C PHE A 81 -15.98 -2.06 -8.90
N PRO A 82 -17.26 -2.20 -8.46
CA PRO A 82 -18.19 -1.07 -8.40
C PRO A 82 -17.69 0.12 -7.55
N THR A 83 -16.81 -0.11 -6.56
CA THR A 83 -16.22 0.94 -5.70
C THR A 83 -15.48 2.01 -6.53
N ILE A 84 -14.93 1.65 -7.69
CA ILE A 84 -14.18 2.57 -8.56
C ILE A 84 -14.95 2.99 -9.82
N SER A 85 -16.24 2.68 -9.92
CA SER A 85 -17.05 2.91 -11.13
C SER A 85 -17.10 4.37 -11.60
N ALA A 86 -16.96 5.32 -10.68
CA ALA A 86 -16.92 6.75 -11.00
C ALA A 86 -15.52 7.27 -11.33
N ALA A 87 -14.46 6.45 -11.21
CA ALA A 87 -13.09 6.87 -11.46
C ALA A 87 -12.81 6.94 -12.96
N THR A 88 -12.29 8.08 -13.39
CA THR A 88 -11.87 8.33 -14.78
C THR A 88 -10.35 8.23 -14.94
N THR A 89 -9.61 8.37 -13.83
CA THR A 89 -8.15 8.27 -13.79
C THR A 89 -7.67 7.17 -12.85
N SER A 90 -6.43 6.70 -13.04
CA SER A 90 -5.83 5.71 -12.14
C SER A 90 -5.70 6.22 -10.70
N ARG A 91 -5.43 7.52 -10.52
CA ARG A 91 -5.37 8.17 -9.21
C ARG A 91 -6.71 8.16 -8.49
N GLU A 92 -7.79 8.54 -9.17
CA GLU A 92 -9.14 8.53 -8.58
C GLU A 92 -9.53 7.12 -8.13
N ALA A 93 -9.27 6.11 -8.96
CA ALA A 93 -9.54 4.71 -8.62
C ALA A 93 -8.75 4.28 -7.38
N TRP A 94 -7.46 4.65 -7.30
CA TRP A 94 -6.61 4.34 -6.15
C TRP A 94 -7.09 5.01 -4.86
N GLU A 95 -7.47 6.29 -4.92
CA GLU A 95 -7.97 7.03 -3.75
C GLU A 95 -9.36 6.54 -3.30
N PHE A 96 -10.24 6.12 -4.21
CA PHE A 96 -11.50 5.48 -3.84
C PHE A 96 -11.27 4.18 -3.07
N LEU A 97 -10.38 3.31 -3.54
CA LEU A 97 -10.04 2.08 -2.83
C LEU A 97 -9.40 2.37 -1.47
N LYS A 98 -8.50 3.35 -1.41
CA LYS A 98 -7.88 3.75 -0.14
C LYS A 98 -8.91 4.25 0.86
N ARG A 99 -9.81 5.14 0.44
CA ARG A 99 -10.85 5.69 1.30
C ARG A 99 -11.83 4.61 1.79
N GLU A 100 -12.26 3.72 0.90
CA GLU A 100 -13.22 2.67 1.23
C GLU A 100 -12.64 1.65 2.22
N TYR A 101 -11.41 1.18 1.98
CA TYR A 101 -10.87 0.03 2.70
C TYR A 101 -9.87 0.39 3.81
N LEU A 102 -9.28 1.58 3.79
CA LEU A 102 -8.42 2.08 4.88
C LEU A 102 -9.19 3.00 5.83
N GLY A 103 -10.20 3.71 5.30
CA GLY A 103 -10.89 4.84 5.92
C GLY A 103 -10.37 6.18 5.41
N ASP A 104 -11.06 7.27 5.74
CA ASP A 104 -10.56 8.61 5.49
C ASP A 104 -9.37 8.97 6.40
N GLU A 105 -8.77 10.14 6.16
CA GLU A 105 -7.60 10.60 6.91
C GLU A 105 -7.88 10.69 8.44
N MET A 106 -9.10 11.01 8.85
CA MET A 106 -9.49 11.06 10.27
C MET A 106 -9.52 9.66 10.88
N VAL A 107 -10.12 8.69 10.19
CA VAL A 107 -10.17 7.28 10.63
C VAL A 107 -8.76 6.71 10.71
N ILE A 108 -7.90 6.99 9.73
CA ILE A 108 -6.49 6.59 9.74
C ILE A 108 -5.77 7.21 10.94
N SER A 109 -5.98 8.50 11.19
CA SER A 109 -5.39 9.21 12.33
C SER A 109 -5.81 8.60 13.68
N VAL A 110 -7.09 8.29 13.87
CA VAL A 110 -7.59 7.64 15.10
C VAL A 110 -6.99 6.24 15.29
N LYS A 111 -6.89 5.44 14.21
CA LYS A 111 -6.26 4.12 14.25
C LYS A 111 -4.77 4.22 14.59
N LEU A 112 -4.05 5.17 13.98
CA LEU A 112 -2.65 5.44 14.29
C LEU A 112 -2.45 5.88 15.74
N GLN A 113 -3.29 6.78 16.26
CA GLN A 113 -3.23 7.19 17.67
C GLN A 113 -3.43 6.01 18.64
N THR A 114 -4.34 5.09 18.29
CA THR A 114 -4.54 3.86 19.08
C THR A 114 -3.29 2.98 19.07
N LEU A 115 -2.71 2.73 17.89
CA LEU A 115 -1.48 1.93 17.75
C LEU A 115 -0.27 2.57 18.43
N ARG A 116 -0.13 3.90 18.39
CA ARG A 116 0.90 4.65 19.12
C ARG A 116 0.75 4.44 20.61
N ARG A 117 -0.46 4.55 21.14
CA ARG A 117 -0.74 4.30 22.56
C ARG A 117 -0.42 2.85 22.94
N ASP A 118 -0.81 1.88 22.11
CA ASP A 118 -0.48 0.47 22.34
C ASP A 118 1.04 0.26 22.35
N PHE A 119 1.76 0.87 21.40
CA PHE A 119 3.21 0.82 21.35
C PHE A 119 3.86 1.48 22.58
N GLU A 120 3.39 2.65 23.00
CA GLU A 120 3.89 3.39 24.16
C GLU A 120 3.66 2.64 25.48
N THR A 121 2.51 1.98 25.62
CA THR A 121 2.14 1.23 26.84
C THR A 121 2.60 -0.23 26.82
N LEU A 122 3.09 -0.75 25.69
CA LEU A 122 3.59 -2.12 25.59
C LEU A 122 4.73 -2.37 26.59
N VAL A 123 4.60 -3.38 27.44
CA VAL A 123 5.68 -3.84 28.32
C VAL A 123 5.83 -5.34 28.22
N MET A 124 7.05 -5.83 28.45
CA MET A 124 7.31 -7.26 28.54
C MET A 124 6.60 -7.83 29.77
N GLN A 125 5.94 -8.96 29.62
CA GLN A 125 5.23 -9.61 30.74
C GLN A 125 6.17 -10.53 31.52
N GLU A 126 5.91 -10.76 32.81
CA GLU A 126 6.78 -11.55 33.70
C GLU A 126 7.12 -12.97 33.19
N LYS A 127 6.21 -13.58 32.43
CA LYS A 127 6.34 -14.95 31.90
C LYS A 127 6.53 -15.01 30.40
N GLU A 128 6.70 -13.85 29.77
CA GLU A 128 6.92 -13.76 28.34
C GLU A 128 8.41 -13.91 28.02
N SER A 129 8.72 -14.59 26.94
CA SER A 129 10.09 -14.64 26.41
C SER A 129 10.44 -13.37 25.65
N VAL A 130 11.74 -13.04 25.58
CA VAL A 130 12.21 -11.90 24.77
C VAL A 130 11.72 -12.01 23.32
N GLN A 131 11.68 -13.22 22.76
CA GLN A 131 11.24 -13.44 21.39
C GLN A 131 9.75 -13.12 21.20
N GLU A 132 8.88 -13.53 22.12
CA GLU A 132 7.44 -13.22 22.08
C GLU A 132 7.22 -11.70 22.18
N PHE A 133 7.98 -11.03 23.05
CA PHE A 133 7.91 -9.58 23.18
C PHE A 133 8.32 -8.87 21.88
N LEU A 134 9.43 -9.28 21.27
CA LEU A 134 9.88 -8.73 19.98
C LEU A 134 8.88 -8.95 18.86
N THR A 135 8.18 -10.10 18.87
CA THR A 135 7.10 -10.38 17.91
C THR A 135 5.92 -9.42 18.10
N ARG A 136 5.49 -9.13 19.35
CA ARG A 136 4.44 -8.14 19.62
C ARG A 136 4.85 -6.73 19.20
N VAL A 137 6.07 -6.31 19.56
CA VAL A 137 6.65 -5.01 19.14
C VAL A 137 6.60 -4.89 17.61
N SER A 138 7.06 -5.92 16.90
CA SER A 138 7.09 -5.94 15.44
C SER A 138 5.69 -5.90 14.84
N GLY A 139 4.72 -6.59 15.44
CA GLY A 139 3.31 -6.56 15.03
C GLY A 139 2.73 -5.16 15.04
N ILE A 140 2.88 -4.43 16.16
CA ILE A 140 2.35 -3.06 16.29
C ILE A 140 3.08 -2.11 15.32
N VAL A 141 4.41 -2.21 15.20
CA VAL A 141 5.19 -1.38 14.26
C VAL A 141 4.77 -1.62 12.81
N ASN A 142 4.54 -2.87 12.42
CA ASN A 142 4.10 -3.20 11.06
C ASN A 142 2.69 -2.67 10.78
N HIS A 143 1.80 -2.69 11.78
CA HIS A 143 0.48 -2.05 11.67
C HIS A 143 0.57 -0.52 11.60
N MET A 144 1.49 0.14 12.31
CA MET A 144 1.68 1.60 12.14
C MET A 144 2.17 1.93 10.73
N LYS A 145 3.16 1.17 10.23
CA LYS A 145 3.68 1.31 8.86
C LYS A 145 2.62 1.05 7.79
N SER A 146 1.66 0.15 8.04
CA SER A 146 0.58 -0.13 7.09
C SER A 146 -0.36 1.04 6.87
N TYR A 147 -0.50 1.91 7.86
CA TYR A 147 -1.24 3.18 7.79
C TYR A 147 -0.37 4.36 7.31
N GLY A 148 0.86 4.11 6.87
CA GLY A 148 1.77 5.12 6.31
C GLY A 148 2.68 5.80 7.34
N GLU A 149 2.69 5.36 8.60
CA GLU A 149 3.58 5.94 9.61
C GLU A 149 5.01 5.42 9.48
N ASN A 150 5.98 6.35 9.48
CA ASN A 150 7.39 5.99 9.48
C ASN A 150 7.93 5.86 10.92
N VAL A 151 8.11 4.62 11.37
CA VAL A 151 8.65 4.30 12.70
C VAL A 151 10.14 3.97 12.58
N SER A 152 11.00 4.83 13.16
CA SER A 152 12.45 4.66 13.08
C SER A 152 12.97 3.47 13.89
N THR A 153 14.03 2.81 13.41
CA THR A 153 14.72 1.74 14.16
C THR A 153 15.17 2.21 15.55
N LYS A 154 15.62 3.47 15.68
CA LYS A 154 15.99 4.07 16.96
C LYS A 154 14.84 4.08 17.95
N THR A 155 13.63 4.44 17.50
CA THR A 155 12.41 4.42 18.32
C THR A 155 12.09 3.01 18.81
N ILE A 156 12.20 2.02 17.91
CA ILE A 156 11.94 0.60 18.22
C ILE A 156 12.97 0.09 19.25
N MET A 157 14.26 0.33 19.02
CA MET A 157 15.33 -0.10 19.94
C MET A 157 15.18 0.56 21.32
N ASN A 158 14.90 1.85 21.37
CA ASN A 158 14.64 2.55 22.63
C ASN A 158 13.46 1.93 23.39
N LYS A 159 12.40 1.52 22.68
CA LYS A 159 11.25 0.85 23.30
C LYS A 159 11.66 -0.48 23.93
N ILE A 160 12.35 -1.33 23.16
CA ILE A 160 12.78 -2.65 23.61
C ILE A 160 13.68 -2.55 24.84
N ILE A 161 14.66 -1.64 24.81
CA ILE A 161 15.60 -1.44 25.92
C ILE A 161 14.83 -0.97 27.17
N LYS A 162 13.99 0.06 27.03
CA LYS A 162 13.29 0.67 28.18
C LYS A 162 12.26 -0.23 28.87
N THR A 163 11.66 -1.18 28.15
CA THR A 163 10.46 -1.91 28.63
C THR A 163 10.57 -3.43 28.55
N GLY A 164 11.70 -3.96 28.05
CA GLY A 164 11.93 -5.40 27.98
C GLY A 164 13.28 -5.87 28.52
N LEU A 165 14.31 -5.02 28.58
CA LEU A 165 15.66 -5.43 29.00
C LEU A 165 16.10 -4.89 30.36
N ILE A 166 15.50 -3.79 30.84
CA ILE A 166 15.87 -3.22 32.14
C ILE A 166 15.31 -4.04 33.32
N ASP A 167 14.23 -4.80 33.11
CA ASP A 167 13.62 -5.63 34.17
C ASP A 167 14.24 -7.03 34.31
N GLN A 168 15.24 -7.39 33.50
CA GLN A 168 15.95 -8.69 33.55
C GLN A 168 17.42 -8.60 33.99
N LEU A 169 17.91 -7.42 34.37
CA LEU A 169 19.27 -7.17 34.89
C LEU A 169 19.22 -6.75 36.35
#